data_AF-A0A8B6ELN1-F1
#
_entry.id   AF-A0A8B6ELN1-F1
#
_cell.length_a   1.000
_cell.length_b   1.000
_cell.length_c   1.000
_cell.angle_alpha   90.00
_cell.angle_beta   90.00
_cell.angle_gamma   90.00
#
_symmetry.space_group_name_H-M   'P 1'
#
loop_
_entity.id
_entity.type
_entity.pdbx_description
1 polymer ?
#
loop_
_entity_poly.entity_id
_entity_poly.type
_entity_poly.pdbx_seq_one_letter_code
_entity_poly.pdbx_strand_id
1 'polypeptide(L)'
;MELNLRKQDLRTITKSEFIQNYNSSNQNSNTEKFEKVIISAEEFRESRDIETGNILIDKYGSNDHMNNGENGRGITFVGEEKKKVKELLPKYRINVLASDLIPLNRLVPDSRPPRCKYRTYAHDLPTTSVIIPFYDEWPSVLIRTVYSIINRTPRHLLQEIILVDDNSQMIELKRSLDEYINDNFPKDMIKIVRNPKRVGAATSRVNGWRASTGQVAVFFDSQMEVNIDWLQPLLTEVKKDRKTIAMAVLDYVNAENFEYYFYEGHLPRYGFEWKLGFFETFFRKDQIGATEEDARPGTVMVGAAYAVDSKYFSEIGTYDEGMYIWGGENLEMSWRVWMCGGRLIHIPCSHIGHIPRSQPYSFPGGRRYVEVYNYKRAVEVWMEPKHRRFVYDNYPEMATIDAGDLSERFKLKEKLQCKNFTWFLTNIWQELFIFDDNVFAWGSARNIQNNQCFDNHSYLYPAPEVLYLKYVITNWKLR
;
A
#
# COMPACT_ATOMS: atom_id res chain seq x y z
N MET A 1 -31.43 -16.59 41.70
CA MET A 1 -30.33 -15.82 42.31
C MET A 1 -29.62 -15.10 41.17
N GLU A 2 -30.22 -14.00 40.74
CA GLU A 2 -29.76 -13.17 39.63
C GLU A 2 -28.55 -12.34 40.08
N LEU A 3 -27.45 -12.44 39.34
CA LEU A 3 -26.29 -11.57 39.51
C LEU A 3 -26.29 -10.55 38.38
N ASN A 4 -26.78 -9.36 38.74
CA ASN A 4 -26.67 -8.10 38.02
C ASN A 4 -25.20 -7.80 37.68
N LEU A 5 -24.79 -8.03 36.44
CA LEU A 5 -23.58 -7.43 35.87
C LEU A 5 -23.93 -6.03 35.38
N ARG A 6 -23.49 -5.01 36.13
CA ARG A 6 -23.60 -3.60 35.78
C ARG A 6 -22.86 -3.33 34.47
N LYS A 7 -23.56 -2.72 33.52
CA LYS A 7 -23.01 -2.00 32.36
C LYS A 7 -22.25 -0.75 32.86
N GLN A 8 -20.93 -0.83 32.96
CA GLN A 8 -19.93 0.24 33.18
C GLN A 8 -18.59 -0.45 32.84
N ASP A 9 -17.73 -0.08 31.90
CA ASP A 9 -17.50 1.13 31.13
C ASP A 9 -16.96 0.74 29.73
N LEU A 10 -17.78 0.89 28.69
CA LEU A 10 -17.30 1.08 27.33
C LEU A 10 -17.81 2.47 26.95
N ARG A 11 -17.00 3.50 27.23
CA ARG A 11 -17.32 4.84 26.75
C ARG A 11 -17.24 4.82 25.23
N THR A 12 -18.42 4.75 24.62
CA THR A 12 -18.68 5.20 23.26
C THR A 12 -18.17 6.63 23.17
N ILE A 13 -17.16 6.87 22.36
CA ILE A 13 -16.73 8.24 22.03
C ILE A 13 -17.93 8.89 21.34
N THR A 14 -18.64 9.73 22.08
CA THR A 14 -19.85 10.38 21.58
C THR A 14 -19.46 11.49 20.60
N LYS A 15 -20.41 11.90 19.75
CA LYS A 15 -20.30 12.99 18.76
C LYS A 15 -19.59 14.25 19.29
N SER A 16 -19.63 14.50 20.60
CA SER A 16 -18.94 15.61 21.27
C SER A 16 -17.46 15.37 21.53
N GLU A 17 -16.98 14.15 21.75
CA GLU A 17 -15.56 13.88 22.08
C GLU A 17 -14.65 13.88 20.83
N PHE A 18 -15.17 13.49 19.64
CA PHE A 18 -14.46 13.69 18.37
C PHE A 18 -14.30 15.19 18.03
N ILE A 19 -15.30 16.01 18.40
CA ILE A 19 -15.30 17.47 18.20
C ILE A 19 -14.51 18.20 19.31
N GLN A 20 -14.53 17.72 20.56
CA GLN A 20 -13.86 18.37 21.69
C GLN A 20 -12.38 18.02 21.80
N ASN A 21 -11.94 16.81 21.46
CA ASN A 21 -10.51 16.47 21.53
C ASN A 21 -9.67 17.21 20.49
N TYR A 22 -10.30 17.76 19.44
CA TYR A 22 -9.62 18.64 18.49
C TYR A 22 -9.69 20.14 18.85
N ASN A 23 -10.71 20.54 19.61
CA ASN A 23 -10.92 21.95 20.01
C ASN A 23 -10.39 22.31 21.41
N SER A 24 -9.91 21.34 22.19
CA SER A 24 -9.58 21.55 23.62
C SER A 24 -8.12 21.94 23.90
N SER A 25 -7.24 22.04 22.90
CA SER A 25 -5.90 22.59 23.07
C SER A 25 -5.81 24.13 22.88
N ASN A 26 -6.94 24.82 22.67
CA ASN A 26 -6.97 26.28 22.47
C ASN A 26 -8.09 27.03 23.19
N GLN A 27 -8.46 26.62 24.41
CA GLN A 27 -9.33 27.45 25.26
C GLN A 27 -8.52 28.44 26.09
N ASN A 28 -8.05 29.50 25.42
CA ASN A 28 -7.87 30.83 26.00
C ASN A 28 -7.60 31.85 24.88
N SER A 29 -8.61 32.12 24.05
CA SER A 29 -8.77 33.41 23.36
C SER A 29 -10.19 33.54 22.82
N ASN A 30 -10.68 34.77 22.76
CA ASN A 30 -12.04 35.15 22.35
C ASN A 30 -12.54 34.37 21.13
N THR A 31 -13.76 33.83 21.21
CA THR A 31 -14.45 33.18 20.08
C THR A 31 -14.82 34.22 19.02
N GLU A 32 -13.88 34.51 18.13
CA GLU A 32 -14.20 34.97 16.78
C GLU A 32 -14.97 33.84 16.09
N LYS A 33 -16.21 34.15 15.67
CA LYS A 33 -16.96 33.29 14.75
C LYS A 33 -16.19 33.28 13.43
N PHE A 34 -15.37 32.26 13.20
CA PHE A 34 -14.83 32.00 11.87
C PHE A 34 -16.02 31.67 10.95
N GLU A 35 -16.35 32.59 10.04
CA GLU A 35 -17.27 32.27 8.94
C GLU A 35 -16.63 31.17 8.09
N LYS A 36 -17.39 30.10 7.83
CA LYS A 36 -16.92 28.99 7.00
C LYS A 36 -16.68 29.50 5.58
N VAL A 37 -15.43 29.68 5.21
CA VAL A 37 -15.04 30.03 3.84
C VAL A 37 -15.20 28.76 2.99
N ILE A 38 -16.23 28.73 2.15
CA ILE A 38 -16.47 27.59 1.25
C ILE A 38 -15.75 27.87 -0.06
N ILE A 39 -14.53 27.34 -0.18
CA ILE A 39 -13.77 27.33 -1.45
C ILE A 39 -13.97 26.02 -2.19
N SER A 40 -13.97 26.08 -3.51
CA SER A 40 -13.98 24.92 -4.40
C SER A 40 -12.58 24.32 -4.58
N ALA A 41 -12.53 23.08 -5.05
CA ALA A 41 -11.28 22.44 -5.43
C ALA A 41 -10.55 23.19 -6.56
N GLU A 42 -11.29 23.84 -7.46
CA GLU A 42 -10.70 24.64 -8.55
C GLU A 42 -10.01 25.90 -8.00
N GLU A 43 -10.70 26.68 -7.16
CA GLU A 43 -10.10 27.85 -6.50
C GLU A 43 -8.88 27.47 -5.65
N PHE A 44 -8.93 26.33 -4.95
CA PHE A 44 -7.78 25.81 -4.21
C PHE A 44 -6.59 25.50 -5.13
N ARG A 45 -6.82 24.94 -6.33
CA ARG A 45 -5.74 24.61 -7.27
C ARG A 45 -5.08 25.85 -7.86
N GLU A 46 -5.88 26.88 -8.17
CA GLU A 46 -5.42 28.08 -8.88
C GLU A 46 -4.73 29.10 -7.98
N SER A 47 -5.17 29.23 -6.72
CA SER A 47 -4.63 30.22 -5.79
C SER A 47 -3.77 29.60 -4.70
N ARG A 48 -2.52 30.07 -4.58
CA ARG A 48 -1.62 29.65 -3.48
C ARG A 48 -1.95 30.35 -2.16
N ASP A 49 -2.48 31.56 -2.23
CA ASP A 49 -2.68 32.43 -1.06
C ASP A 49 -4.12 32.38 -0.52
N ILE A 50 -5.00 31.57 -1.12
CA ILE A 50 -6.36 31.39 -0.62
C ILE A 50 -6.33 30.59 0.69
N GLU A 51 -6.91 31.18 1.73
CA GLU A 51 -7.17 30.52 3.00
C GLU A 51 -8.35 29.56 2.85
N THR A 52 -8.17 28.35 3.36
CA THR A 52 -9.19 27.28 3.31
C THR A 52 -10.18 27.37 4.46
N GLY A 53 -9.87 28.16 5.50
CA GLY A 53 -10.61 28.17 6.76
C GLY A 53 -10.28 26.98 7.66
N ASN A 54 -9.35 26.11 7.23
CA ASN A 54 -8.85 25.00 8.01
C ASN A 54 -7.40 25.26 8.44
N ILE A 55 -7.22 25.52 9.73
CA ILE A 55 -5.91 25.83 10.33
C ILE A 55 -4.85 24.75 10.08
N LEU A 56 -5.25 23.49 9.89
CA LEU A 56 -4.34 22.37 9.64
C LEU A 56 -3.75 22.38 8.24
N ILE A 57 -4.40 23.08 7.32
CA ILE A 57 -3.95 23.32 5.94
C ILE A 57 -3.26 24.69 5.90
N ASP A 58 -3.93 25.73 6.40
CA ASP A 58 -3.51 27.12 6.24
C ASP A 58 -2.26 27.47 7.06
N LYS A 59 -2.06 26.82 8.22
CA LYS A 59 -0.87 27.01 9.08
C LYS A 59 0.05 25.79 9.10
N TYR A 60 -0.05 24.91 8.11
CA TYR A 60 0.86 23.78 8.00
C TYR A 60 2.33 24.24 7.97
N GLY A 61 3.19 23.56 8.73
CA GLY A 61 4.59 23.96 8.94
C GLY A 61 4.82 24.94 10.10
N SER A 62 3.74 25.49 10.68
CA SER A 62 3.80 26.33 11.90
C SER A 62 3.38 25.57 13.17
N ASN A 63 3.47 24.24 13.15
CA ASN A 63 3.13 23.40 14.31
C ASN A 63 4.13 23.61 15.45
N ASP A 64 3.69 23.43 16.70
CA ASP A 64 4.62 23.37 17.83
C ASP A 64 5.50 22.12 17.72
N HIS A 65 6.81 22.34 17.52
CA HIS A 65 7.81 21.28 17.43
C HIS A 65 7.99 20.48 18.73
N MET A 66 7.32 20.84 19.82
CA MET A 66 7.27 20.07 21.07
C MET A 66 6.07 19.13 21.15
N ASN A 67 5.12 19.21 20.21
CA ASN A 67 3.96 18.32 20.18
C ASN A 67 4.38 16.84 20.02
N ASN A 68 3.55 15.97 20.62
CA ASN A 68 3.66 14.53 20.47
C ASN A 68 3.59 14.15 18.98
N GLY A 69 4.49 13.28 18.51
CA GLY A 69 4.49 12.83 17.12
C GLY A 69 5.13 13.77 16.10
N GLU A 70 5.37 15.04 16.46
CA GLU A 70 5.87 16.04 15.53
C GLU A 70 7.28 15.69 15.02
N ASN A 71 7.58 16.04 13.78
CA ASN A 71 8.81 15.65 13.06
C ASN A 71 9.01 14.12 13.01
N GLY A 72 7.92 13.35 13.02
CA GLY A 72 7.96 11.89 12.95
C GLY A 72 8.40 11.18 14.23
N ARG A 73 8.48 11.85 15.38
CA ARG A 73 8.92 11.20 16.63
C ARG A 73 7.89 10.19 17.15
N GLY A 74 8.35 9.05 17.66
CA GLY A 74 7.48 8.07 18.30
C GLY A 74 6.93 8.53 19.65
N ILE A 75 5.73 8.07 20.02
CA ILE A 75 5.13 8.28 21.33
C ILE A 75 5.40 7.06 22.23
N THR A 76 5.89 7.30 23.44
CA THR A 76 6.05 6.27 24.46
C THR A 76 4.98 6.42 25.54
N PHE A 77 4.25 5.34 25.81
CA PHE A 77 3.21 5.31 26.86
C PHE A 77 3.72 4.65 28.14
N VAL A 78 3.28 5.18 29.29
CA VAL A 78 3.59 4.67 30.63
C VAL A 78 2.31 4.47 31.45
N GLY A 79 2.41 3.76 32.58
CA GLY A 79 1.31 3.60 33.52
C GLY A 79 0.04 2.98 32.91
N GLU A 80 -1.12 3.60 33.17
CA GLU A 80 -2.44 3.14 32.70
C GLU A 80 -2.60 3.22 31.18
N GLU A 81 -1.99 4.21 30.53
CA GLU A 81 -2.07 4.34 29.07
C GLU A 81 -1.36 3.18 28.37
N LYS A 82 -0.22 2.74 28.92
CA LYS A 82 0.49 1.54 28.41
C LYS A 82 -0.39 0.28 28.49
N LYS A 83 -1.24 0.17 29.53
CA LYS A 83 -2.20 -0.94 29.64
C LYS A 83 -3.27 -0.85 28.55
N LYS A 84 -3.83 0.34 28.30
CA LYS A 84 -4.79 0.57 27.20
C LYS A 84 -4.19 0.24 25.84
N VAL A 85 -2.95 0.67 25.57
CA VAL A 85 -2.25 0.33 24.32
C VAL A 85 -2.13 -1.19 24.16
N LYS A 86 -1.74 -1.91 25.22
CA LYS A 86 -1.61 -3.37 25.20
C LYS A 86 -2.94 -4.09 24.89
N GLU A 87 -4.06 -3.50 25.28
CA GLU A 87 -5.41 -4.01 24.99
C GLU A 87 -5.85 -3.72 23.54
N LEU A 88 -5.63 -2.49 23.06
CA LEU A 88 -6.16 -2.04 21.76
C LEU A 88 -5.28 -2.42 20.57
N LEU A 89 -3.96 -2.49 20.75
CA LEU A 89 -3.00 -2.76 19.67
C LEU A 89 -3.27 -4.10 18.97
N PRO A 90 -3.55 -5.24 19.66
CA PRO A 90 -3.88 -6.49 18.98
C PRO A 90 -5.21 -6.44 18.21
N LYS A 91 -6.17 -5.62 18.66
CA LYS A 91 -7.49 -5.48 18.04
C LYS A 91 -7.42 -4.73 16.72
N TYR A 92 -6.78 -3.56 16.71
CA TYR A 92 -6.69 -2.70 15.52
C TYR A 92 -5.41 -2.92 14.70
N ARG A 93 -4.48 -3.72 15.22
CA ARG A 93 -3.13 -3.96 14.64
C ARG A 93 -2.33 -2.66 14.46
N ILE A 94 -2.70 -1.61 15.19
CA ILE A 94 -2.08 -0.29 15.20
C ILE A 94 -2.37 0.39 16.53
N ASN A 95 -1.47 1.23 17.01
CA ASN A 95 -1.66 2.00 18.23
C ASN A 95 -2.58 3.20 17.99
N VAL A 96 -3.88 2.96 18.07
CA VAL A 96 -4.91 3.99 17.87
C VAL A 96 -4.78 5.16 18.86
N LEU A 97 -4.29 4.92 20.08
CA LEU A 97 -4.07 5.98 21.07
C LEU A 97 -2.92 6.90 20.65
N ALA A 98 -1.82 6.34 20.13
CA ALA A 98 -0.75 7.13 19.53
C ALA A 98 -1.30 7.95 18.37
N SER A 99 -2.03 7.32 17.46
CA SER A 99 -2.62 8.01 16.32
C SER A 99 -3.49 9.19 16.77
N ASP A 100 -4.39 9.02 17.73
CA ASP A 100 -5.30 10.09 18.14
C ASP A 100 -4.61 11.27 18.83
N LEU A 101 -3.44 11.05 19.44
CA LEU A 101 -2.64 12.11 20.08
C LEU A 101 -1.74 12.87 19.10
N ILE A 102 -1.43 12.28 17.94
CA ILE A 102 -0.53 12.88 16.96
C ILE A 102 -1.30 13.86 16.07
N PRO A 103 -0.82 15.10 15.90
CA PRO A 103 -1.43 16.06 14.98
C PRO A 103 -1.64 15.46 13.59
N LEU A 104 -2.83 15.67 13.02
CA LEU A 104 -3.18 15.15 11.69
C LEU A 104 -2.33 15.77 10.58
N ASN A 105 -1.76 16.95 10.84
CA ASN A 105 -0.88 17.71 9.95
C ASN A 105 0.59 17.71 10.43
N ARG A 106 1.02 16.71 11.22
CA ARG A 106 2.39 16.63 11.74
C ARG A 106 3.43 16.72 10.62
N LEU A 107 4.58 17.30 10.92
CA LEU A 107 5.78 17.20 10.09
C LEU A 107 6.40 15.79 10.15
N VAL A 108 7.04 15.38 9.05
CA VAL A 108 7.82 14.14 8.94
C VAL A 108 9.24 14.50 8.47
N PRO A 109 10.27 13.72 8.82
CA PRO A 109 11.64 14.01 8.39
C PRO A 109 11.80 13.88 6.87
N ASP A 110 12.69 14.66 6.26
CA ASP A 110 13.05 14.49 4.84
C ASP A 110 13.96 13.26 4.67
N SER A 111 13.38 12.17 4.18
CA SER A 111 14.01 10.86 4.03
C SER A 111 14.68 10.64 2.68
N ARG A 112 14.59 11.61 1.77
CA ARG A 112 15.11 11.50 0.41
C ARG A 112 16.64 11.51 0.40
N PRO A 113 17.28 10.88 -0.61
CA PRO A 113 18.71 11.06 -0.85
C PRO A 113 19.11 12.54 -0.88
N PRO A 114 20.26 12.94 -0.31
CA PRO A 114 20.60 14.36 -0.14
C PRO A 114 20.52 15.21 -1.41
N ARG A 115 20.87 14.62 -2.57
CA ARG A 115 20.84 15.34 -3.84
C ARG A 115 19.44 15.59 -4.39
N CYS A 116 18.44 14.80 -4.00
CA CYS A 116 17.05 15.03 -4.37
C CYS A 116 16.53 16.39 -3.90
N LYS A 117 17.10 16.96 -2.82
CA LYS A 117 16.76 18.29 -2.30
C LYS A 117 17.04 19.42 -3.28
N TYR A 118 17.97 19.22 -4.21
CA TYR A 118 18.38 20.22 -5.20
C TYR A 118 17.74 19.97 -6.58
N ARG A 119 16.91 18.92 -6.73
CA ARG A 119 16.19 18.70 -7.97
C ARG A 119 15.09 19.73 -8.15
N THR A 120 14.94 20.17 -9.40
CA THR A 120 13.82 21.00 -9.83
C THR A 120 12.95 20.18 -10.77
N TYR A 121 11.65 20.43 -10.71
CA TYR A 121 10.66 19.71 -11.52
C TYR A 121 9.94 20.72 -12.41
N ALA A 122 9.50 20.25 -13.58
CA ALA A 122 8.71 21.06 -14.48
C ALA A 122 7.39 21.48 -13.81
N HIS A 123 6.90 22.68 -14.10
CA HIS A 123 5.65 23.16 -13.54
C HIS A 123 4.43 22.52 -14.23
N ASP A 124 4.55 22.20 -15.51
CA ASP A 124 3.48 21.66 -16.38
C ASP A 124 3.36 20.11 -16.29
N LEU A 125 3.49 19.57 -15.08
CA LEU A 125 3.26 18.14 -14.82
C LEU A 125 1.75 17.81 -14.87
N PRO A 126 1.38 16.57 -15.23
CA PRO A 126 -0.03 16.17 -15.34
C PRO A 126 -0.77 16.22 -14.00
N THR A 127 -2.05 16.58 -14.03
CA THR A 127 -2.89 16.57 -12.81
C THR A 127 -3.12 15.16 -12.29
N THR A 128 -3.27 15.02 -10.97
CA THR A 128 -3.29 13.73 -10.28
C THR A 128 -4.55 13.54 -9.44
N SER A 129 -5.21 12.41 -9.60
CA SER A 129 -6.20 11.91 -8.65
C SER A 129 -5.55 10.88 -7.72
N VAL A 130 -5.59 11.10 -6.41
CA VAL A 130 -5.08 10.14 -5.43
C VAL A 130 -6.21 9.25 -4.94
N ILE A 131 -6.07 7.93 -5.10
CA ILE A 131 -7.11 6.93 -4.81
C ILE A 131 -6.71 6.12 -3.59
N ILE A 132 -7.55 6.15 -2.56
CA ILE A 132 -7.31 5.55 -1.24
C ILE A 132 -8.48 4.60 -0.91
N PRO A 133 -8.37 3.30 -1.22
CA PRO A 133 -9.29 2.31 -0.66
C PRO A 133 -9.09 2.18 0.85
N PHE A 134 -10.18 2.01 1.59
CA PHE A 134 -10.15 1.75 3.03
C PHE A 134 -11.26 0.79 3.45
N TYR A 135 -10.99 0.02 4.50
CA TYR A 135 -11.96 -0.87 5.15
C TYR A 135 -11.67 -0.88 6.64
N ASP A 136 -12.60 -0.35 7.45
CA ASP A 136 -12.45 -0.25 8.91
C ASP A 136 -11.12 0.38 9.36
N GLU A 137 -10.62 1.36 8.60
CA GLU A 137 -9.42 2.11 8.98
C GLU A 137 -9.73 3.04 10.15
N TRP A 138 -8.79 3.14 11.10
CA TRP A 138 -9.00 4.04 12.22
C TRP A 138 -9.07 5.52 11.73
N PRO A 139 -10.07 6.32 12.14
CA PRO A 139 -10.32 7.63 11.54
C PRO A 139 -9.11 8.58 11.52
N SER A 140 -8.36 8.70 12.61
CA SER A 140 -7.19 9.59 12.65
C SER A 140 -6.04 9.12 11.74
N VAL A 141 -5.96 7.83 11.43
CA VAL A 141 -4.98 7.27 10.49
C VAL A 141 -5.36 7.65 9.07
N LEU A 142 -6.61 7.39 8.67
CA LEU A 142 -7.14 7.72 7.35
C LEU A 142 -7.03 9.23 7.07
N ILE A 143 -7.46 10.04 8.02
CA ILE A 143 -7.47 11.50 7.88
C ILE A 143 -6.05 12.08 7.88
N ARG A 144 -5.09 11.52 8.63
CA ARG A 144 -3.68 11.93 8.55
C ARG A 144 -3.11 11.68 7.16
N THR A 145 -3.47 10.58 6.50
CA THR A 145 -3.10 10.32 5.10
C THR A 145 -3.59 11.45 4.19
N VAL A 146 -4.85 11.86 4.34
CA VAL A 146 -5.46 12.96 3.56
C VAL A 146 -4.73 14.29 3.79
N TYR A 147 -4.53 14.71 5.05
CA TYR A 147 -3.80 15.95 5.34
C TYR A 147 -2.35 15.90 4.84
N SER A 148 -1.69 14.75 4.98
CA SER A 148 -0.33 14.57 4.49
C SER A 148 -0.23 14.85 2.98
N ILE A 149 -1.18 14.32 2.19
CA ILE A 149 -1.26 14.57 0.75
C ILE A 149 -1.53 16.05 0.46
N ILE A 150 -2.57 16.63 1.04
CA ILE A 150 -2.98 18.01 0.73
C ILE A 150 -1.87 19.00 1.08
N ASN A 151 -1.21 18.82 2.23
CA ASN A 151 -0.24 19.76 2.75
C ASN A 151 1.13 19.68 2.05
N ARG A 152 1.45 18.56 1.38
CA ARG A 152 2.76 18.32 0.75
C ARG A 152 2.68 18.15 -0.76
N THR A 153 1.53 18.42 -1.37
CA THR A 153 1.35 18.36 -2.82
C THR A 153 1.17 19.77 -3.38
N PRO A 154 1.90 20.16 -4.44
CA PRO A 154 1.64 21.42 -5.11
C PRO A 154 0.18 21.50 -5.57
N ARG A 155 -0.56 22.54 -5.15
CA ARG A 155 -2.02 22.61 -5.33
C ARG A 155 -2.48 22.34 -6.77
N HIS A 156 -1.85 23.00 -7.76
CA HIS A 156 -2.12 22.82 -9.19
C HIS A 156 -1.98 21.37 -9.73
N LEU A 157 -1.24 20.48 -9.04
CA LEU A 157 -1.08 19.08 -9.44
C LEU A 157 -2.12 18.16 -8.80
N LEU A 158 -2.73 18.56 -7.68
CA LEU A 158 -3.72 17.75 -6.98
C LEU A 158 -5.11 18.01 -7.56
N GLN A 159 -5.57 17.13 -8.44
CA GLN A 159 -6.92 17.22 -9.02
C GLN A 159 -7.98 16.96 -7.95
N GLU A 160 -7.84 15.85 -7.23
CA GLU A 160 -8.79 15.39 -6.22
C GLU A 160 -8.20 14.21 -5.42
N ILE A 161 -8.81 13.91 -4.28
CA ILE A 161 -8.57 12.69 -3.50
C ILE A 161 -9.87 11.87 -3.50
N ILE A 162 -9.76 10.57 -3.76
CA ILE A 162 -10.89 9.65 -3.84
C ILE A 162 -10.74 8.61 -2.74
N LEU A 163 -11.56 8.74 -1.70
CA LEU A 163 -11.66 7.77 -0.62
C LEU A 163 -12.66 6.69 -1.03
N VAL A 164 -12.23 5.43 -1.14
CA VAL A 164 -13.09 4.32 -1.53
C VAL A 164 -13.38 3.44 -0.32
N ASP A 165 -14.57 3.56 0.24
CA ASP A 165 -15.04 2.71 1.33
C ASP A 165 -15.40 1.32 0.79
N ASP A 166 -14.61 0.31 1.13
CA ASP A 166 -14.87 -1.09 0.77
C ASP A 166 -15.92 -1.75 1.69
N ASN A 167 -17.00 -1.03 1.96
CA ASN A 167 -18.09 -1.45 2.85
C ASN A 167 -17.65 -1.66 4.31
N SER A 168 -16.97 -0.66 4.89
CA SER A 168 -16.59 -0.60 6.31
C SER A 168 -17.81 -0.79 7.23
N GLN A 169 -17.59 -1.30 8.42
CA GLN A 169 -18.59 -1.52 9.47
C GLN A 169 -18.49 -0.47 10.59
N MET A 170 -17.35 0.19 10.76
CA MET A 170 -17.20 1.29 11.71
C MET A 170 -18.15 2.45 11.41
N ILE A 171 -18.89 2.90 12.43
CA ILE A 171 -19.92 3.95 12.29
C ILE A 171 -19.30 5.33 12.04
N GLU A 172 -18.13 5.56 12.61
CA GLU A 172 -17.32 6.77 12.47
C GLU A 172 -16.91 7.00 11.01
N LEU A 173 -16.77 5.92 10.23
CA LEU A 173 -16.40 5.99 8.83
C LEU A 173 -17.60 6.22 7.90
N LYS A 174 -18.83 6.29 8.41
CA LYS A 174 -20.04 6.54 7.61
C LYS A 174 -20.34 8.03 7.55
N ARG A 175 -21.50 8.44 8.04
CA ARG A 175 -21.97 9.83 8.02
C ARG A 175 -20.99 10.80 8.70
N SER A 176 -20.33 10.38 9.78
CA SER A 176 -19.37 11.24 10.48
C SER A 176 -18.15 11.59 9.63
N LEU A 177 -17.65 10.65 8.83
CA LEU A 177 -16.60 10.93 7.86
C LEU A 177 -17.09 11.89 6.77
N ASP A 178 -18.29 11.66 6.23
CA ASP A 178 -18.86 12.52 5.19
C ASP A 178 -19.02 13.98 5.70
N GLU A 179 -19.52 14.15 6.92
CA GLU A 179 -19.65 15.46 7.58
C GLU A 179 -18.27 16.09 7.82
N TYR A 180 -17.30 15.35 8.37
CA TYR A 180 -15.95 15.85 8.60
C TYR A 180 -15.28 16.32 7.31
N ILE A 181 -15.40 15.55 6.22
CA ILE A 181 -14.81 15.92 4.93
C ILE A 181 -15.44 17.20 4.37
N ASN A 182 -16.78 17.29 4.40
CA ASN A 182 -17.51 18.48 3.92
C ASN A 182 -17.27 19.73 4.78
N ASP A 183 -16.89 19.55 6.04
CA ASP A 183 -16.65 20.65 6.97
C ASP A 183 -15.24 21.18 6.98
N ASN A 184 -14.24 20.35 6.64
CA ASN A 184 -12.84 20.68 6.83
C ASN A 184 -12.04 20.84 5.52
N PHE A 185 -12.59 20.49 4.35
CA PHE A 185 -11.84 20.53 3.10
C PHE A 185 -12.57 21.33 2.00
N PRO A 186 -11.83 21.84 1.00
CA PRO A 186 -12.44 22.52 -0.14
C PRO A 186 -13.50 21.63 -0.80
N LYS A 187 -14.60 22.24 -1.23
CA LYS A 187 -15.70 21.56 -1.88
C LYS A 187 -15.21 20.79 -3.11
N ASP A 188 -15.66 19.56 -3.25
CA ASP A 188 -15.30 18.64 -4.35
C ASP A 188 -13.82 18.21 -4.40
N MET A 189 -12.99 18.61 -3.42
CA MET A 189 -11.59 18.18 -3.32
C MET A 189 -11.46 16.71 -2.97
N ILE A 190 -12.36 16.23 -2.11
CA ILE A 190 -12.37 14.86 -1.62
C ILE A 190 -13.71 14.24 -2.00
N LYS A 191 -13.67 13.14 -2.76
CA LYS A 191 -14.84 12.36 -3.14
C LYS A 191 -14.84 11.05 -2.38
N ILE A 192 -15.98 10.68 -1.79
CA ILE A 192 -16.15 9.39 -1.12
C ILE A 192 -16.98 8.47 -2.01
N VAL A 193 -16.37 7.37 -2.45
CA VAL A 193 -17.04 6.29 -3.19
C VAL A 193 -17.34 5.17 -2.21
N ARG A 194 -18.62 4.75 -2.10
CA ARG A 194 -19.05 3.68 -1.20
C ARG A 194 -19.37 2.42 -2.00
N ASN A 195 -18.59 1.35 -1.81
CA ASN A 195 -18.93 0.05 -2.39
C ASN A 195 -20.16 -0.53 -1.66
N PRO A 196 -21.14 -1.10 -2.38
CA PRO A 196 -22.36 -1.67 -1.76
C PRO A 196 -22.09 -2.99 -1.01
N LYS A 197 -20.95 -3.61 -1.27
CA LYS A 197 -20.47 -4.83 -0.62
C LYS A 197 -18.95 -4.79 -0.55
N ARG A 198 -18.37 -5.61 0.30
CA ARG A 198 -16.92 -5.76 0.40
C ARG A 198 -16.39 -6.51 -0.82
N VAL A 199 -15.65 -5.81 -1.68
CA VAL A 199 -15.09 -6.33 -2.94
C VAL A 199 -13.57 -6.50 -2.89
N GLY A 200 -12.89 -5.88 -1.93
CA GLY A 200 -11.45 -5.96 -1.76
C GLY A 200 -10.68 -4.80 -2.38
N ALA A 201 -9.37 -4.78 -2.10
CA ALA A 201 -8.47 -3.67 -2.45
C ALA A 201 -8.38 -3.43 -3.96
N ALA A 202 -8.18 -4.49 -4.76
CA ALA A 202 -8.04 -4.38 -6.22
C ALA A 202 -9.27 -3.73 -6.87
N THR A 203 -10.46 -4.29 -6.64
CA THR A 203 -11.72 -3.76 -7.19
C THR A 203 -12.05 -2.37 -6.62
N SER A 204 -11.72 -2.10 -5.36
CA SER A 204 -11.88 -0.75 -4.78
C SER A 204 -10.98 0.28 -5.46
N ARG A 205 -9.72 -0.07 -5.77
CA ARG A 205 -8.82 0.79 -6.57
C ARG A 205 -9.42 1.06 -7.96
N VAL A 206 -9.98 0.05 -8.63
CA VAL A 206 -10.65 0.23 -9.94
C VAL A 206 -11.88 1.14 -9.82
N ASN A 207 -12.70 0.98 -8.79
CA ASN A 207 -13.87 1.85 -8.57
C ASN A 207 -13.47 3.30 -8.28
N GLY A 208 -12.40 3.51 -7.51
CA GLY A 208 -11.84 4.84 -7.30
C GLY A 208 -11.31 5.45 -8.60
N TRP A 209 -10.61 4.66 -9.42
CA TRP A 209 -10.14 5.11 -10.74
C TRP A 209 -11.29 5.48 -11.68
N ARG A 210 -12.39 4.72 -11.71
CA ARG A 210 -13.59 5.05 -12.50
C ARG A 210 -14.21 6.39 -12.10
N ALA A 211 -14.11 6.76 -10.83
CA ALA A 211 -14.61 8.03 -10.31
C ALA A 211 -13.61 9.19 -10.50
N SER A 212 -12.39 8.89 -10.96
CA SER A 212 -11.29 9.85 -11.08
C SER A 212 -11.29 10.63 -12.39
N THR A 213 -10.77 11.85 -12.33
CA THR A 213 -10.73 12.81 -13.44
C THR A 213 -9.32 13.31 -13.75
N GLY A 214 -8.33 13.00 -12.90
CA GLY A 214 -6.93 13.35 -13.10
C GLY A 214 -6.30 12.62 -14.29
N GLN A 215 -5.32 13.27 -14.91
CA GLN A 215 -4.55 12.70 -16.02
C GLN A 215 -3.70 11.50 -15.56
N VAL A 216 -3.25 11.53 -14.31
CA VAL A 216 -2.52 10.44 -13.63
C VAL A 216 -3.33 9.97 -12.43
N ALA A 217 -3.40 8.65 -12.24
CA ALA A 217 -3.94 8.04 -11.05
C ALA A 217 -2.79 7.62 -10.13
N VAL A 218 -2.89 7.96 -8.85
CA VAL A 218 -1.94 7.54 -7.82
C VAL A 218 -2.67 6.68 -6.80
N PHE A 219 -2.19 5.47 -6.56
CA PHE A 219 -2.85 4.50 -5.67
C PHE A 219 -2.13 4.40 -4.34
N PHE A 220 -2.85 4.64 -3.26
CA PHE A 220 -2.37 4.64 -1.89
C PHE A 220 -3.05 3.52 -1.09
N ASP A 221 -2.47 3.19 0.06
CA ASP A 221 -3.19 2.55 1.15
C ASP A 221 -3.70 3.62 2.13
N SER A 222 -4.60 3.26 3.03
CA SER A 222 -5.25 4.22 3.94
C SER A 222 -4.37 4.73 5.10
N GLN A 223 -3.19 4.16 5.27
CA GLN A 223 -2.26 4.42 6.38
C GLN A 223 -0.88 4.90 5.89
N MET A 224 -0.84 6.06 5.26
CA MET A 224 0.37 6.59 4.62
C MET A 224 0.66 8.06 4.97
N GLU A 225 1.92 8.45 4.96
CA GLU A 225 2.36 9.83 5.15
C GLU A 225 3.43 10.19 4.11
N VAL A 226 3.10 11.08 3.18
CA VAL A 226 3.99 11.45 2.08
C VAL A 226 5.12 12.38 2.54
N ASN A 227 6.26 12.32 1.86
CA ASN A 227 7.36 13.26 2.09
C ASN A 227 7.24 14.52 1.21
N ILE A 228 8.12 15.50 1.42
CA ILE A 228 8.27 16.66 0.53
C ILE A 228 8.67 16.20 -0.89
N ASP A 229 8.08 16.84 -1.91
CA ASP A 229 8.24 16.51 -3.33
C ASP A 229 7.99 15.04 -3.68
N TRP A 230 7.12 14.35 -2.96
CA TRP A 230 6.82 12.95 -3.25
C TRP A 230 6.21 12.74 -4.66
N LEU A 231 5.42 13.71 -5.16
CA LEU A 231 4.62 13.51 -6.37
C LEU A 231 5.38 13.85 -7.66
N GLN A 232 6.05 15.00 -7.69
CA GLN A 232 6.69 15.54 -8.90
C GLN A 232 7.71 14.57 -9.56
N PRO A 233 8.54 13.82 -8.82
CA PRO A 233 9.42 12.80 -9.38
C PRO A 233 8.65 11.69 -10.10
N LEU A 234 7.52 11.24 -9.52
CA LEU A 234 6.68 10.19 -10.12
C LEU A 234 6.09 10.67 -11.44
N LEU A 235 5.49 11.88 -11.42
CA LEU A 235 4.85 12.47 -12.61
C LEU A 235 5.85 12.78 -13.72
N THR A 236 7.08 13.12 -13.36
CA THR A 236 8.16 13.36 -14.33
C THR A 236 8.40 12.12 -15.19
N GLU A 237 8.45 10.93 -14.59
CA GLU A 237 8.66 9.70 -15.36
C GLU A 237 7.41 9.24 -16.12
N VAL A 238 6.22 9.40 -15.55
CA VAL A 238 4.96 9.11 -16.27
C VAL A 238 4.79 10.04 -17.48
N LYS A 239 5.18 11.32 -17.37
CA LYS A 239 5.17 12.28 -18.49
C LYS A 239 6.18 11.92 -19.58
N LYS A 240 7.37 11.40 -19.21
CA LYS A 240 8.39 10.94 -20.17
C LYS A 240 7.91 9.74 -20.99
N ASP A 241 7.25 8.80 -20.35
CA ASP A 241 6.71 7.60 -21.00
C ASP A 241 5.41 7.18 -20.33
N ARG A 242 4.29 7.38 -21.04
CA ARG A 242 2.93 7.11 -20.58
C ARG A 242 2.71 5.64 -20.16
N LYS A 243 3.52 4.70 -20.68
CA LYS A 243 3.43 3.27 -20.34
C LYS A 243 4.22 2.90 -19.07
N THR A 244 4.55 3.89 -18.25
CA THR A 244 5.31 3.73 -17.01
C THR A 244 4.38 3.67 -15.80
N ILE A 245 4.61 2.67 -14.94
CA ILE A 245 4.20 2.68 -13.55
C ILE A 245 5.41 3.14 -12.73
N ALA A 246 5.30 4.35 -12.17
CA ALA A 246 6.35 4.96 -11.35
C ALA A 246 6.03 4.76 -9.86
N MET A 247 6.93 4.12 -9.13
CA MET A 247 6.73 3.75 -7.73
C MET A 247 7.60 4.62 -6.82
N ALA A 248 7.00 5.11 -5.74
CA ALA A 248 7.74 5.73 -4.66
C ALA A 248 8.52 4.69 -3.85
N VAL A 249 9.54 5.14 -3.15
CA VAL A 249 10.19 4.41 -2.06
C VAL A 249 9.27 4.44 -0.85
N LEU A 250 9.05 3.29 -0.24
CA LEU A 250 8.32 3.21 1.01
C LEU A 250 9.28 3.36 2.20
N ASP A 251 9.04 4.39 3.00
CA ASP A 251 9.59 4.48 4.34
C ASP A 251 8.63 3.81 5.33
N TYR A 252 9.05 3.69 6.59
CA TYR A 252 8.27 2.98 7.60
C TYR A 252 7.78 3.92 8.70
N VAL A 253 6.51 3.79 9.04
CA VAL A 253 5.93 4.38 10.24
C VAL A 253 5.57 3.23 11.18
N ASN A 254 6.17 3.20 12.36
CA ASN A 254 6.03 2.10 13.29
C ASN A 254 4.58 2.03 13.83
N ALA A 255 3.92 0.89 13.70
CA ALA A 255 2.52 0.71 14.09
C ALA A 255 2.28 0.81 15.61
N GLU A 256 3.31 0.64 16.44
CA GLU A 256 3.21 0.65 17.90
C GLU A 256 3.42 2.04 18.52
N ASN A 257 4.26 2.88 17.94
CA ASN A 257 4.59 4.20 18.50
C ASN A 257 4.46 5.37 17.51
N PHE A 258 4.15 5.11 16.23
CA PHE A 258 4.06 6.09 15.14
C PHE A 258 5.35 6.85 14.81
N GLU A 259 6.50 6.32 15.21
CA GLU A 259 7.80 6.82 14.78
C GLU A 259 7.94 6.65 13.27
N TYR A 260 8.22 7.74 12.57
CA TYR A 260 8.59 7.74 11.16
C TYR A 260 10.09 7.47 11.08
N TYR A 261 10.48 6.30 10.58
CA TYR A 261 11.87 5.93 10.44
C TYR A 261 12.18 5.48 9.02
N PHE A 262 13.39 5.83 8.59
CA PHE A 262 13.95 5.48 7.29
C PHE A 262 15.44 5.18 7.48
N TYR A 263 15.99 4.39 6.56
CA TYR A 263 17.42 4.11 6.53
C TYR A 263 18.04 4.96 5.41
N GLU A 264 19.03 5.79 5.76
CA GLU A 264 19.69 6.65 4.78
C GLU A 264 20.29 5.81 3.64
N GLY A 265 19.93 6.15 2.39
CA GLY A 265 20.37 5.43 1.20
C GLY A 265 19.69 4.07 0.96
N HIS A 266 18.75 3.65 1.81
CA HIS A 266 18.01 2.40 1.61
C HIS A 266 16.97 2.56 0.50
N LEU A 267 17.24 1.91 -0.63
CA LEU A 267 16.41 1.96 -1.83
C LEU A 267 16.07 0.53 -2.23
N PRO A 268 15.04 -0.08 -1.61
CA PRO A 268 14.71 -1.48 -1.85
C PRO A 268 14.18 -1.67 -3.27
N ARG A 269 14.66 -2.73 -3.92
CA ARG A 269 13.99 -3.36 -5.05
C ARG A 269 13.05 -4.42 -4.48
N TYR A 270 11.98 -4.74 -5.19
CA TYR A 270 11.07 -5.78 -4.75
C TYR A 270 11.14 -7.01 -5.66
N GLY A 271 11.04 -8.19 -5.07
CA GLY A 271 11.10 -9.49 -5.72
C GLY A 271 10.02 -10.44 -5.25
N PHE A 272 9.95 -11.59 -5.90
CA PHE A 272 9.11 -12.71 -5.45
C PHE A 272 9.79 -14.05 -5.69
N GLU A 273 9.37 -15.06 -4.94
CA GLU A 273 9.82 -16.46 -5.05
C GLU A 273 8.71 -17.38 -5.62
N TRP A 274 9.01 -18.65 -5.90
CA TRP A 274 8.04 -19.58 -6.50
C TRP A 274 6.81 -19.86 -5.64
N LYS A 275 6.91 -19.69 -4.31
CA LYS A 275 5.73 -19.66 -3.42
C LYS A 275 5.01 -18.30 -3.42
N LEU A 276 5.23 -17.47 -4.43
CA LEU A 276 4.63 -16.14 -4.61
C LEU A 276 4.76 -15.20 -3.39
N GLY A 277 5.73 -15.48 -2.52
CA GLY A 277 6.11 -14.62 -1.41
C GLY A 277 6.81 -13.38 -1.95
N PHE A 278 6.31 -12.21 -1.58
CA PHE A 278 6.93 -10.93 -1.91
C PHE A 278 8.02 -10.58 -0.88
N PHE A 279 9.15 -10.05 -1.34
CA PHE A 279 10.25 -9.62 -0.46
C PHE A 279 11.03 -8.43 -1.02
N GLU A 280 11.74 -7.75 -0.12
CA GLU A 280 12.70 -6.71 -0.45
C GLU A 280 14.06 -7.29 -0.82
N THR A 281 14.70 -6.69 -1.81
CA THR A 281 16.01 -7.05 -2.32
C THR A 281 16.75 -5.80 -2.81
N PHE A 282 17.93 -5.97 -3.40
CA PHE A 282 18.77 -4.88 -3.87
C PHE A 282 18.78 -4.78 -5.40
N PHE A 283 19.10 -3.59 -5.90
CA PHE A 283 19.41 -3.37 -7.31
C PHE A 283 20.81 -3.86 -7.61
N ARG A 284 20.99 -4.51 -8.77
CA ARG A 284 22.32 -4.83 -9.29
C ARG A 284 23.03 -3.56 -9.75
N LYS A 285 24.35 -3.62 -9.87
CA LYS A 285 25.17 -2.46 -10.28
C LYS A 285 24.77 -1.91 -11.66
N ASP A 286 24.36 -2.77 -12.60
CA ASP A 286 23.88 -2.38 -13.93
C ASP A 286 22.49 -1.71 -13.93
N GLN A 287 21.79 -1.74 -12.80
CA GLN A 287 20.44 -1.17 -12.63
C GLN A 287 20.44 0.14 -11.83
N ILE A 288 21.58 0.46 -11.19
CA ILE A 288 21.79 1.73 -10.51
C ILE A 288 22.32 2.67 -11.58
N GLY A 289 21.56 3.74 -11.88
CA GLY A 289 21.92 4.72 -12.90
C GLY A 289 23.25 5.44 -12.60
N ALA A 290 23.54 6.50 -13.37
CA ALA A 290 24.76 7.28 -13.15
C ALA A 290 24.79 7.94 -11.76
N THR A 291 23.61 8.23 -11.20
CA THR A 291 23.45 8.81 -9.86
C THR A 291 22.46 8.02 -9.01
N GLU A 292 22.53 8.16 -7.69
CA GLU A 292 21.62 7.49 -6.76
C GLU A 292 20.15 7.90 -6.94
N GLU A 293 19.91 9.07 -7.53
CA GLU A 293 18.60 9.68 -7.77
C GLU A 293 17.91 9.18 -9.07
N ASP A 294 18.65 8.45 -9.90
CA ASP A 294 18.14 7.96 -11.18
C ASP A 294 17.08 6.88 -10.97
N ALA A 295 16.03 6.93 -11.79
CA ALA A 295 14.98 5.92 -11.77
C ALA A 295 15.56 4.54 -12.07
N ARG A 296 15.08 3.52 -11.35
CA ARG A 296 15.64 2.16 -11.40
C ARG A 296 14.58 1.15 -11.85
N PRO A 297 14.92 0.15 -12.69
CA PRO A 297 13.94 -0.83 -13.15
C PRO A 297 13.53 -1.77 -12.00
N GLY A 298 12.24 -1.79 -11.66
CA GLY A 298 11.70 -2.71 -10.66
C GLY A 298 11.38 -4.09 -11.26
N THR A 299 11.29 -5.10 -10.42
CA THR A 299 10.80 -6.43 -10.86
C THR A 299 9.29 -6.52 -10.68
N VAL A 300 8.86 -6.28 -9.44
CA VAL A 300 7.46 -6.28 -9.03
C VAL A 300 7.18 -5.04 -8.20
N MET A 301 5.91 -4.66 -8.12
CA MET A 301 5.43 -3.56 -7.28
C MET A 301 4.99 -4.05 -5.90
N VAL A 302 5.02 -3.15 -4.91
CA VAL A 302 4.44 -3.39 -3.57
C VAL A 302 2.92 -3.50 -3.66
N GLY A 303 2.29 -2.75 -4.56
CA GLY A 303 0.84 -2.67 -4.71
C GLY A 303 0.23 -1.35 -4.17
N ALA A 304 1.02 -0.50 -3.53
CA ALA A 304 0.65 0.85 -3.11
C ALA A 304 1.75 1.85 -3.53
N ALA A 305 1.50 3.15 -3.33
CA ALA A 305 2.47 4.23 -3.54
C ALA A 305 3.04 4.32 -4.96
N TYR A 306 2.17 4.23 -5.97
CA TYR A 306 2.59 4.32 -7.37
C TYR A 306 1.67 5.20 -8.20
N ALA A 307 2.26 5.82 -9.23
CA ALA A 307 1.60 6.66 -10.21
C ALA A 307 1.53 5.95 -11.57
N VAL A 308 0.41 6.11 -12.27
CA VAL A 308 0.19 5.56 -13.61
C VAL A 308 -0.71 6.52 -14.41
N ASP A 309 -0.42 6.68 -15.70
CA ASP A 309 -1.32 7.42 -16.60
C ASP A 309 -2.72 6.79 -16.58
N SER A 310 -3.75 7.61 -16.38
CA SER A 310 -5.12 7.14 -16.18
C SER A 310 -5.65 6.39 -17.40
N LYS A 311 -5.25 6.77 -18.62
CA LYS A 311 -5.65 6.06 -19.84
C LYS A 311 -4.91 4.74 -19.96
N TYR A 312 -3.60 4.75 -19.72
CA TYR A 312 -2.77 3.56 -19.79
C TYR A 312 -3.26 2.49 -18.82
N PHE A 313 -3.63 2.87 -17.58
CA PHE A 313 -4.21 1.94 -16.61
C PHE A 313 -5.42 1.17 -17.15
N SER A 314 -6.29 1.82 -17.93
CA SER A 314 -7.43 1.16 -18.59
C SER A 314 -7.03 0.35 -19.82
N GLU A 315 -6.09 0.84 -20.63
CA GLU A 315 -5.58 0.15 -21.82
C GLU A 315 -4.95 -1.20 -21.47
N ILE A 316 -4.23 -1.26 -20.34
CA ILE A 316 -3.67 -2.52 -19.82
C ILE A 316 -4.69 -3.34 -19.04
N GLY A 317 -5.96 -2.97 -19.00
CA GLY A 317 -7.04 -3.76 -18.39
C GLY A 317 -7.14 -3.67 -16.86
N THR A 318 -6.73 -2.54 -16.28
CA THR A 318 -6.84 -2.21 -14.85
C THR A 318 -6.33 -3.33 -13.94
N TYR A 319 -6.99 -3.65 -12.82
CA TYR A 319 -6.73 -4.85 -12.03
C TYR A 319 -7.65 -5.99 -12.47
N ASP A 320 -7.29 -7.22 -12.10
CA ASP A 320 -8.20 -8.35 -12.14
C ASP A 320 -9.33 -8.24 -11.11
N GLU A 321 -10.47 -7.68 -11.52
CA GLU A 321 -11.67 -7.55 -10.67
C GLU A 321 -12.29 -8.90 -10.25
N GLY A 322 -11.82 -10.02 -10.82
CA GLY A 322 -12.14 -11.35 -10.32
C GLY A 322 -11.33 -11.76 -9.09
N MET A 323 -10.20 -11.08 -8.80
CA MET A 323 -9.52 -11.23 -7.52
C MET A 323 -10.33 -10.56 -6.42
N TYR A 324 -10.40 -11.18 -5.25
CA TYR A 324 -11.21 -10.66 -4.14
C TYR A 324 -10.42 -10.51 -2.84
N ILE A 325 -10.83 -9.53 -2.02
CA ILE A 325 -10.20 -9.07 -0.77
C ILE A 325 -8.77 -8.51 -0.96
N TRP A 326 -7.76 -9.37 -1.07
CA TRP A 326 -6.35 -8.97 -1.06
C TRP A 326 -5.43 -10.11 -1.49
N GLY A 327 -4.30 -9.79 -2.13
CA GLY A 327 -3.19 -10.70 -2.38
C GLY A 327 -3.05 -11.07 -3.85
N GLY A 328 -1.81 -11.01 -4.37
CA GLY A 328 -1.45 -11.44 -5.72
C GLY A 328 -1.66 -10.37 -6.81
N GLU A 329 -2.45 -9.33 -6.55
CA GLU A 329 -2.76 -8.30 -7.55
C GLU A 329 -1.52 -7.48 -7.93
N ASN A 330 -0.58 -7.31 -7.00
CA ASN A 330 0.68 -6.62 -7.23
C ASN A 330 1.61 -7.44 -8.15
N LEU A 331 1.66 -8.77 -7.98
CA LEU A 331 2.44 -9.66 -8.84
C LEU A 331 1.83 -9.75 -10.25
N GLU A 332 0.52 -9.93 -10.35
CA GLU A 332 -0.21 -9.98 -11.61
C GLU A 332 0.01 -8.72 -12.46
N MET A 333 -0.18 -7.55 -11.85
CA MET A 333 0.03 -6.27 -12.52
C MET A 333 1.49 -6.12 -12.97
N SER A 334 2.45 -6.51 -12.13
CA SER A 334 3.88 -6.42 -12.46
C SER A 334 4.26 -7.25 -13.68
N TRP A 335 3.82 -8.51 -13.72
CA TRP A 335 4.08 -9.39 -14.86
C TRP A 335 3.43 -8.83 -16.11
N ARG A 336 2.16 -8.42 -16.02
CA ARG A 336 1.42 -7.84 -17.15
C ARG A 336 2.11 -6.59 -17.69
N VAL A 337 2.46 -5.63 -16.84
CA VAL A 337 3.11 -4.38 -17.27
C VAL A 337 4.39 -4.68 -18.05
N TRP A 338 5.27 -5.51 -17.51
CA TRP A 338 6.52 -5.85 -18.18
C TRP A 338 6.31 -6.66 -19.47
N MET A 339 5.49 -7.70 -19.40
CA MET A 339 5.27 -8.60 -20.53
C MET A 339 4.50 -7.92 -21.67
N CYS A 340 3.68 -6.91 -21.38
CA CYS A 340 2.86 -6.21 -22.37
C CYS A 340 3.48 -4.87 -22.84
N GLY A 341 4.80 -4.69 -22.64
CA GLY A 341 5.55 -3.57 -23.21
C GLY A 341 5.47 -2.24 -22.45
N GLY A 342 5.08 -2.30 -21.18
CA GLY A 342 5.20 -1.20 -20.23
C GLY A 342 6.49 -1.25 -19.42
N ARG A 343 6.59 -0.33 -18.46
CA ARG A 343 7.75 -0.21 -17.57
C ARG A 343 7.30 -0.05 -16.13
N LEU A 344 8.03 -0.68 -15.23
CA LEU A 344 7.82 -0.56 -13.79
C LEU A 344 9.13 -0.07 -13.19
N ILE A 345 9.12 1.12 -12.60
CA ILE A 345 10.34 1.79 -12.12
C ILE A 345 10.18 2.30 -10.69
N HIS A 346 11.27 2.26 -9.94
CA HIS A 346 11.40 2.88 -8.63
C HIS A 346 11.99 4.27 -8.78
N ILE A 347 11.45 5.24 -8.05
CA ILE A 347 11.86 6.63 -8.10
C ILE A 347 12.52 7.03 -6.77
N PRO A 348 13.87 7.06 -6.68
CA PRO A 348 14.57 7.31 -5.42
C PRO A 348 14.27 8.65 -4.76
N CYS A 349 13.79 9.66 -5.50
CA CYS A 349 13.45 10.96 -4.92
C CYS A 349 12.00 11.08 -4.43
N SER A 350 11.17 10.05 -4.62
CA SER A 350 9.79 10.01 -4.13
C SER A 350 9.71 9.08 -2.94
N HIS A 351 9.39 9.61 -1.75
CA HIS A 351 9.33 8.86 -0.50
C HIS A 351 7.96 9.00 0.14
N ILE A 352 7.42 7.88 0.65
CA ILE A 352 6.12 7.83 1.32
C ILE A 352 6.23 6.85 2.50
N GLY A 353 5.96 7.35 3.70
CA GLY A 353 5.87 6.52 4.90
C GLY A 353 4.63 5.65 4.86
N HIS A 354 4.79 4.37 5.10
CA HIS A 354 3.70 3.40 5.21
C HIS A 354 3.70 2.79 6.60
N ILE A 355 2.53 2.49 7.16
CA ILE A 355 2.41 1.73 8.43
C ILE A 355 2.24 0.24 8.12
N PRO A 356 3.32 -0.56 8.04
CA PRO A 356 3.20 -1.99 7.82
C PRO A 356 2.56 -2.65 9.04
N ARG A 357 1.49 -3.42 8.81
CA ARG A 357 0.83 -4.22 9.84
C ARG A 357 0.15 -5.43 9.21
N SER A 358 -0.06 -6.46 10.03
CA SER A 358 -0.95 -7.55 9.67
C SER A 358 -2.36 -7.01 9.43
N GLN A 359 -3.02 -7.49 8.38
CA GLN A 359 -4.35 -7.06 7.98
C GLN A 359 -5.34 -7.25 9.16
N PRO A 360 -6.01 -6.19 9.65
CA PRO A 360 -6.90 -6.27 10.82
C PRO A 360 -8.30 -6.85 10.47
N TYR A 361 -8.53 -7.20 9.21
CA TYR A 361 -9.84 -7.59 8.69
C TYR A 361 -9.97 -9.09 8.39
N SER A 362 -11.21 -9.55 8.24
CA SER A 362 -11.53 -10.96 7.99
C SER A 362 -11.28 -11.37 6.54
N PHE A 363 -11.03 -12.66 6.31
CA PHE A 363 -10.92 -13.27 4.98
C PHE A 363 -11.99 -14.37 4.85
N PRO A 364 -12.99 -14.23 3.96
CA PRO A 364 -13.98 -15.29 3.74
C PRO A 364 -13.30 -16.58 3.27
N GLY A 365 -13.50 -17.68 3.99
CA GLY A 365 -12.80 -18.96 3.73
C GLY A 365 -11.36 -19.02 4.25
N GLY A 366 -10.88 -17.98 4.92
CA GLY A 366 -9.52 -17.89 5.46
C GLY A 366 -8.53 -17.26 4.48
N ARG A 367 -7.52 -16.58 5.03
CA ARG A 367 -6.51 -15.84 4.25
C ARG A 367 -5.84 -16.71 3.18
N ARG A 368 -5.45 -17.93 3.57
CA ARG A 368 -4.80 -18.88 2.67
C ARG A 368 -5.63 -19.20 1.44
N TYR A 369 -6.92 -19.46 1.60
CA TYR A 369 -7.80 -19.78 0.47
C TYR A 369 -7.92 -18.59 -0.49
N VAL A 370 -8.13 -17.38 0.04
CA VAL A 370 -8.22 -16.14 -0.75
C VAL A 370 -6.94 -15.89 -1.54
N GLU A 371 -5.78 -15.97 -0.88
CA GLU A 371 -4.47 -15.77 -1.52
C GLU A 371 -4.25 -16.79 -2.63
N VAL A 372 -4.45 -18.10 -2.36
CA VAL A 372 -4.25 -19.15 -3.36
C VAL A 372 -5.23 -19.01 -4.53
N TYR A 373 -6.47 -18.60 -4.29
CA TYR A 373 -7.44 -18.30 -5.35
C TYR A 373 -6.94 -17.17 -6.26
N ASN A 374 -6.52 -16.04 -5.69
CA ASN A 374 -6.01 -14.91 -6.46
C ASN A 374 -4.71 -15.27 -7.20
N TYR A 375 -3.81 -16.00 -6.54
CA TYR A 375 -2.60 -16.55 -7.16
C TYR A 375 -2.93 -17.44 -8.34
N LYS A 376 -3.90 -18.36 -8.21
CA LYS A 376 -4.33 -19.23 -9.30
C LYS A 376 -4.75 -18.42 -10.52
N ARG A 377 -5.59 -17.39 -10.33
CA ARG A 377 -6.03 -16.49 -11.41
C ARG A 377 -4.84 -15.84 -12.12
N ALA A 378 -3.88 -15.33 -11.36
CA ALA A 378 -2.69 -14.69 -11.92
C ALA A 378 -1.79 -15.68 -12.69
N VAL A 379 -1.47 -16.82 -12.11
CA VAL A 379 -0.52 -17.78 -12.72
C VAL A 379 -1.13 -18.53 -13.89
N GLU A 380 -2.45 -18.77 -13.91
CA GLU A 380 -3.12 -19.37 -15.06
C GLU A 380 -3.02 -18.50 -16.31
N VAL A 381 -3.11 -17.18 -16.15
CA VAL A 381 -3.03 -16.23 -17.26
C VAL A 381 -1.59 -15.92 -17.65
N TRP A 382 -0.73 -15.63 -16.67
CA TRP A 382 0.58 -15.00 -16.94
C TRP A 382 1.75 -15.96 -16.96
N MET A 383 1.68 -17.12 -16.30
CA MET A 383 2.76 -18.10 -16.28
C MET A 383 2.51 -19.25 -17.26
N GLU A 384 3.54 -19.61 -18.03
CA GLU A 384 3.50 -20.81 -18.89
C GLU A 384 3.40 -22.08 -18.02
N PRO A 385 2.81 -23.19 -18.53
CA PRO A 385 2.68 -24.45 -17.78
C PRO A 385 3.99 -24.94 -17.15
N LYS A 386 5.11 -24.76 -17.86
CA LYS A 386 6.44 -25.12 -17.36
C LYS A 386 6.89 -24.31 -16.14
N HIS A 387 6.42 -23.08 -15.95
CA HIS A 387 6.83 -22.26 -14.82
C HIS A 387 5.82 -22.34 -13.68
N ARG A 388 4.52 -22.33 -13.99
CA ARG A 388 3.47 -22.38 -12.95
C ARG A 388 3.48 -23.70 -12.17
N ARG A 389 4.03 -24.80 -12.70
CA ARG A 389 4.18 -26.06 -11.96
C ARG A 389 4.86 -25.85 -10.59
N PHE A 390 5.86 -24.98 -10.51
CA PHE A 390 6.57 -24.70 -9.26
C PHE A 390 5.69 -24.01 -8.22
N VAL A 391 4.73 -23.19 -8.68
CA VAL A 391 3.72 -22.57 -7.81
C VAL A 391 2.75 -23.64 -7.30
N TYR A 392 2.28 -24.52 -8.20
CA TYR A 392 1.38 -25.62 -7.86
C TYR A 392 2.02 -26.61 -6.87
N ASP A 393 3.33 -26.86 -6.97
CA ASP A 393 4.06 -27.70 -6.02
C ASP A 393 4.10 -27.09 -4.60
N ASN A 394 4.12 -25.76 -4.49
CA ASN A 394 4.03 -25.03 -3.22
C ASN A 394 2.58 -24.93 -2.68
N TYR A 395 1.59 -25.13 -3.55
CA TYR A 395 0.17 -25.00 -3.27
C TYR A 395 -0.62 -26.18 -3.86
N PRO A 396 -0.51 -27.41 -3.32
CA PRO A 396 -1.23 -28.56 -3.86
C PRO A 396 -2.75 -28.35 -3.93
N GLU A 397 -3.31 -27.60 -2.99
CA GLU A 397 -4.72 -27.20 -2.95
C GLU A 397 -5.15 -26.33 -4.15
N MET A 398 -4.20 -25.66 -4.81
CA MET A 398 -4.47 -24.83 -5.99
C MET A 398 -5.09 -25.66 -7.13
N ALA A 399 -4.77 -26.95 -7.24
CA ALA A 399 -5.30 -27.82 -8.29
C ALA A 399 -6.83 -27.93 -8.26
N THR A 400 -7.44 -27.91 -7.07
CA THR A 400 -8.88 -28.13 -6.90
C THR A 400 -9.69 -26.84 -6.82
N ILE A 401 -9.06 -25.69 -6.62
CA ILE A 401 -9.72 -24.39 -6.58
C ILE A 401 -10.20 -23.99 -7.98
N ASP A 402 -11.48 -23.65 -8.15
CA ASP A 402 -11.94 -23.04 -9.40
C ASP A 402 -11.41 -21.60 -9.49
N ALA A 403 -10.69 -21.26 -10.56
CA ALA A 403 -10.18 -19.91 -10.77
C ALA A 403 -11.28 -18.93 -11.21
N GLY A 404 -12.49 -19.41 -11.52
CA GLY A 404 -13.54 -18.63 -12.16
C GLY A 404 -13.21 -18.29 -13.60
N ASP A 405 -13.97 -17.35 -14.19
CA ASP A 405 -13.73 -16.94 -15.58
C ASP A 405 -12.46 -16.09 -15.72
N LEU A 406 -11.62 -16.47 -16.67
CA LEU A 406 -10.36 -15.82 -17.05
C LEU A 406 -10.37 -15.34 -18.52
N SER A 407 -11.48 -15.50 -19.23
CA SER A 407 -11.59 -15.23 -20.68
C SER A 407 -11.16 -13.82 -21.05
N GLU A 408 -11.59 -12.80 -20.28
CA GLU A 408 -11.22 -11.41 -20.53
C GLU A 408 -9.72 -11.15 -20.30
N ARG A 409 -9.09 -11.86 -19.36
CA ARG A 409 -7.65 -11.75 -19.08
C ARG A 409 -6.82 -12.39 -20.19
N PHE A 410 -7.26 -13.53 -20.73
CA PHE A 410 -6.62 -14.14 -21.91
C PHE A 410 -6.77 -13.27 -23.16
N LYS A 411 -7.98 -12.76 -23.46
CA LYS A 411 -8.21 -11.84 -24.58
C LYS A 411 -7.35 -10.58 -24.49
N LEU A 412 -7.21 -10.02 -23.28
CA LEU A 412 -6.34 -8.87 -23.03
C LEU A 412 -4.87 -9.20 -23.34
N LYS A 413 -4.36 -10.34 -22.85
CA LYS A 413 -2.99 -10.80 -23.10
C LYS A 413 -2.71 -10.97 -24.60
N GLU A 414 -3.67 -11.52 -25.35
CA GLU A 414 -3.59 -11.67 -26.81
C GLU A 414 -3.63 -10.32 -27.52
N LYS A 415 -4.59 -9.46 -27.16
CA LYS A 415 -4.78 -8.12 -27.74
C LYS A 415 -3.52 -7.25 -27.59
N LEU A 416 -2.87 -7.31 -26.43
CA LEU A 416 -1.66 -6.55 -26.15
C LEU A 416 -0.38 -7.21 -26.67
N GLN A 417 -0.48 -8.40 -27.28
CA GLN A 417 0.64 -9.17 -27.81
C GLN A 417 1.77 -9.38 -26.78
N CYS A 418 1.36 -9.70 -25.55
CA CYS A 418 2.30 -9.79 -24.44
C CYS A 418 3.32 -10.92 -24.65
N LYS A 419 4.54 -10.68 -24.21
CA LYS A 419 5.60 -11.70 -24.11
C LYS A 419 5.19 -12.79 -23.12
N ASN A 420 5.92 -13.91 -23.15
CA ASN A 420 5.69 -15.02 -22.23
C ASN A 420 6.48 -14.85 -20.93
N PHE A 421 6.18 -15.72 -19.95
CA PHE A 421 6.82 -15.64 -18.63
C PHE A 421 8.31 -15.98 -18.68
N THR A 422 8.72 -16.86 -19.61
CA THR A 422 10.16 -17.11 -19.86
C THR A 422 10.89 -15.81 -20.19
N TRP A 423 10.33 -14.97 -21.07
CA TRP A 423 10.92 -13.67 -21.38
C TRP A 423 11.04 -12.78 -20.13
N PHE A 424 10.02 -12.77 -19.26
CA PHE A 424 10.07 -12.02 -18.01
C PHE A 424 11.22 -12.48 -17.10
N LEU A 425 11.41 -13.79 -16.91
CA LEU A 425 12.51 -14.33 -16.11
C LEU A 425 13.88 -13.98 -16.72
N THR A 426 14.04 -14.11 -18.03
CA THR A 426 15.32 -13.84 -18.70
C THR A 426 15.67 -12.34 -18.74
N ASN A 427 14.67 -11.45 -18.79
CA ASN A 427 14.93 -10.02 -19.02
C ASN A 427 14.75 -9.16 -17.76
N ILE A 428 13.83 -9.53 -16.86
CA ILE A 428 13.44 -8.71 -15.72
C ILE A 428 13.87 -9.35 -14.39
N TRP A 429 13.61 -10.65 -14.20
CA TRP A 429 13.84 -11.36 -12.94
C TRP A 429 14.85 -12.50 -13.05
N GLN A 430 16.06 -12.17 -13.50
CA GLN A 430 17.15 -13.11 -13.73
C GLN A 430 17.67 -13.75 -12.43
N GLU A 431 17.42 -13.10 -11.30
CA GLU A 431 17.83 -13.55 -9.98
C GLU A 431 16.97 -14.70 -9.43
N LEU A 432 15.79 -14.95 -10.01
CA LEU A 432 14.95 -16.07 -9.59
C LEU A 432 15.50 -17.37 -10.16
N PHE A 433 16.06 -18.17 -9.27
CA PHE A 433 16.55 -19.50 -9.59
C PHE A 433 15.42 -20.40 -10.11
N ILE A 434 15.58 -20.94 -11.32
CA ILE A 434 14.65 -21.90 -11.92
C ILE A 434 15.14 -23.29 -11.52
N PHE A 435 14.32 -24.02 -10.77
CA PHE A 435 14.74 -25.22 -10.06
C PHE A 435 15.33 -26.32 -10.95
N ASP A 436 14.83 -26.45 -12.18
CA ASP A 436 15.19 -27.54 -13.10
C ASP A 436 15.98 -27.08 -14.32
N ASP A 437 16.45 -25.84 -14.33
CA ASP A 437 17.25 -25.29 -15.43
C ASP A 437 18.74 -25.56 -15.19
N ASN A 438 19.39 -26.28 -16.10
CA ASN A 438 20.82 -26.61 -16.06
C ASN A 438 21.31 -27.28 -14.75
N VAL A 439 20.47 -28.07 -14.09
CA VAL A 439 20.81 -28.83 -12.88
C VAL A 439 20.97 -30.32 -13.16
N PHE A 440 21.82 -31.00 -12.37
CA PHE A 440 21.91 -32.47 -12.40
C PHE A 440 20.63 -33.12 -11.87
N ALA A 441 20.07 -32.55 -10.80
CA ALA A 441 18.85 -33.04 -10.17
C ALA A 441 18.24 -31.98 -9.24
N TRP A 442 16.91 -32.01 -9.09
CA TRP A 442 16.13 -31.14 -8.19
C TRP A 442 14.94 -31.92 -7.63
N GLY A 443 14.34 -31.45 -6.53
CA GLY A 443 13.14 -32.06 -5.93
C GLY A 443 13.29 -32.35 -4.45
N SER A 444 12.52 -33.32 -3.96
CA SER A 444 12.51 -33.69 -2.54
C SER A 444 13.54 -34.77 -2.24
N ALA A 445 14.25 -34.65 -1.11
CA ALA A 445 15.11 -35.72 -0.61
C ALA A 445 14.34 -36.47 0.49
N ARG A 446 14.04 -37.76 0.27
CA ARG A 446 13.33 -38.59 1.25
C ARG A 446 14.26 -39.64 1.86
N ASN A 447 14.22 -39.77 3.18
CA ASN A 447 14.85 -40.85 3.90
C ASN A 447 14.02 -42.12 3.73
N ILE A 448 14.64 -43.17 3.19
CA ILE A 448 13.96 -44.42 2.83
C ILE A 448 13.58 -45.29 4.04
N GLN A 449 14.21 -45.07 5.20
CA GLN A 449 14.00 -45.89 6.39
C GLN A 449 12.81 -45.42 7.22
N ASN A 450 12.63 -44.11 7.37
CA ASN A 450 11.57 -43.53 8.20
C ASN A 450 10.51 -42.75 7.40
N ASN A 451 10.62 -42.73 6.06
CA ASN A 451 9.72 -42.05 5.13
C ASN A 451 9.66 -40.51 5.27
N GLN A 452 10.52 -39.91 6.10
CA GLN A 452 10.55 -38.47 6.30
C GLN A 452 11.39 -37.78 5.22
N CYS A 453 11.05 -36.53 4.87
CA CYS A 453 11.76 -35.73 3.88
C CYS A 453 12.67 -34.69 4.54
N PHE A 454 13.80 -34.42 3.90
CA PHE A 454 14.67 -33.31 4.29
C PHE A 454 13.90 -32.01 4.10
N ASP A 455 13.86 -31.19 5.14
CA ASP A 455 13.09 -29.96 5.19
C ASP A 455 13.97 -28.83 5.69
N ASN A 456 13.78 -27.65 5.11
CA ASN A 456 14.48 -26.45 5.55
C ASN A 456 13.53 -25.42 6.14
N HIS A 457 12.47 -25.83 6.84
CA HIS A 457 11.50 -24.93 7.47
C HIS A 457 10.92 -23.87 6.52
N SER A 458 10.66 -24.25 5.26
CA SER A 458 10.13 -23.34 4.22
C SER A 458 11.07 -22.22 3.74
N TYR A 459 12.39 -22.35 3.93
CA TYR A 459 13.36 -21.40 3.37
C TYR A 459 13.54 -21.54 1.84
N LEU A 460 13.41 -22.75 1.27
CA LEU A 460 13.51 -22.98 -0.19
C LEU A 460 12.48 -24.01 -0.70
N TYR A 461 12.22 -25.09 0.07
CA TYR A 461 11.25 -26.13 -0.27
C TYR A 461 10.53 -26.60 0.99
N PRO A 462 9.18 -26.55 1.05
CA PRO A 462 8.45 -27.21 2.12
C PRO A 462 8.41 -28.72 1.87
N ALA A 463 8.86 -29.51 2.84
CA ALA A 463 8.71 -30.95 2.81
C ALA A 463 7.30 -31.37 3.28
N PRO A 464 6.67 -32.39 2.67
CA PRO A 464 5.40 -32.94 3.15
C PRO A 464 5.49 -33.57 4.56
N GLU A 465 6.66 -34.14 4.90
CA GLU A 465 6.98 -34.70 6.23
C GLU A 465 8.40 -34.28 6.62
N VAL A 466 8.58 -33.65 7.79
CA VAL A 466 9.83 -32.97 8.18
C VAL A 466 10.86 -33.91 8.82
N LEU A 467 12.11 -33.86 8.36
CA LEU A 467 13.27 -34.54 8.96
C LEU A 467 14.43 -33.56 9.20
N TYR A 468 14.89 -33.48 10.46
CA TYR A 468 16.06 -32.70 10.85
C TYR A 468 17.33 -33.56 10.90
N LEU A 469 18.43 -33.07 10.31
CA LEU A 469 19.75 -33.67 10.50
C LEU A 469 20.36 -33.17 11.81
N LYS A 470 20.37 -34.02 12.85
CA LYS A 470 21.26 -33.85 14.02
C LYS A 470 22.59 -34.59 13.86
N TYR A 471 22.67 -35.53 12.92
CA TYR A 471 23.85 -36.34 12.61
C TYR A 471 23.89 -36.69 11.12
N VAL A 472 25.09 -36.99 10.60
CA VAL A 472 25.31 -37.42 9.21
C VAL A 472 24.62 -38.77 8.99
N ILE A 473 23.58 -38.81 8.14
CA ILE A 473 22.88 -40.03 7.74
C ILE A 473 23.04 -40.20 6.23
N THR A 474 23.45 -41.40 5.81
CA THR A 474 23.95 -41.72 4.46
C THR A 474 22.92 -42.29 3.48
N ASN A 475 21.63 -42.38 3.85
CA ASN A 475 20.62 -43.12 3.06
C ASN A 475 19.47 -42.22 2.56
N TRP A 476 19.72 -41.44 1.52
CA TRP A 476 18.74 -40.56 0.88
C TRP A 476 18.50 -40.94 -0.58
N LYS A 477 17.27 -40.75 -1.06
CA LYS A 477 16.94 -40.81 -2.48
C LYS A 477 16.26 -39.50 -2.88
N LEU A 478 16.75 -38.90 -3.97
CA LEU A 478 16.09 -37.76 -4.60
C LEU A 478 14.87 -38.26 -5.38
N ARG A 479 13.74 -37.58 -5.20
CA ARG A 479 12.46 -37.95 -5.78
C ARG A 479 11.88 -36.80 -6.58
#